data_AF-K1SV11-F1
#
_entry.id   AF-K1SV11-F1
#
_cell.length_a   1.000
_cell.length_b   1.000
_cell.length_c   1.000
_cell.angle_alpha   90.00
_cell.angle_beta   90.00
_cell.angle_gamma   90.00
#
_symmetry.space_group_name_H-M   'P 1'
#
loop_
_entity.id
_entity.type
_entity.pdbx_description
1 polymer ?
#
loop_
_entity_poly.entity_id
_entity_poly.type
_entity_poly.pdbx_seq_one_letter_code
_entity_poly.pdbx_strand_id
1 'polypeptide(L)'
;MLLDEAGKKVAEKIVTGANPEIKTTLKVANPQLWSPESPYLYQVKLTRYEGKKVADVQTLKTGIRTIAVSKEYGFQLNGVTRKLKGVCLHHDLGPLGAAENKAALIRQIKTMKEMGCDAIRTAHNMPSTMQMELCDSLGMMVMAESFDMWIYPKCKNGYAKFFKEWSDKDI
;
A
#
# COMPACT_ATOMS: atom_id res chain seq x y z
N MET A 1 -4.79 8.46 17.18
CA MET A 1 -4.09 7.44 18.03
C MET A 1 -3.69 6.25 17.16
N LEU A 2 -2.70 5.48 17.60
CA LEU A 2 -2.27 4.23 16.98
C LEU A 2 -2.70 3.05 17.88
N LEU A 3 -3.37 2.07 17.29
CA LEU A 3 -3.85 0.86 17.95
C LEU A 3 -3.11 -0.35 17.37
N ASP A 4 -2.80 -1.33 18.21
CA ASP A 4 -2.29 -2.63 17.78
C ASP A 4 -3.41 -3.53 17.19
N GLU A 5 -3.07 -4.74 16.73
CA GLU A 5 -4.06 -5.67 16.13
C GLU A 5 -5.16 -6.09 17.10
N ALA A 6 -4.89 -6.08 18.41
CA ALA A 6 -5.86 -6.36 19.45
C ALA A 6 -6.72 -5.12 19.82
N GLY A 7 -6.49 -3.98 19.18
CA GLY A 7 -7.19 -2.72 19.44
C GLY A 7 -6.67 -1.96 20.66
N LYS A 8 -5.56 -2.39 21.27
CA LYS A 8 -4.95 -1.68 22.40
C LYS A 8 -4.17 -0.48 21.89
N LYS A 9 -4.35 0.66 22.56
CA LYS A 9 -3.66 1.91 22.24
C LYS A 9 -2.16 1.81 22.56
N VAL A 10 -1.32 1.97 21.53
CA VAL A 10 0.15 1.92 21.66
C VAL A 10 0.81 3.28 21.56
N ALA A 11 0.17 4.26 20.91
CA ALA A 11 0.63 5.64 20.86
C ALA A 11 -0.52 6.62 20.63
N GLU A 12 -0.39 7.86 21.09
CA GLU A 12 -1.39 8.91 20.89
C GLU A 12 -0.77 10.29 20.86
N LYS A 13 -1.39 11.17 20.08
CA LYS A 13 -1.13 12.60 20.09
C LYS A 13 -2.44 13.32 19.81
N ILE A 14 -2.67 14.40 20.55
CA ILE A 14 -3.73 15.35 20.29
C ILE A 14 -3.06 16.61 19.74
N VAL A 15 -3.61 17.15 18.65
CA VAL A 15 -3.16 18.39 18.05
C VAL A 15 -4.35 19.35 18.00
N THR A 16 -4.11 20.60 18.34
CA THR A 16 -5.09 21.68 18.33
C THR A 16 -4.70 22.73 17.31
N GLY A 17 -5.66 23.27 16.56
CA GLY A 17 -5.42 24.33 15.59
C GLY A 17 -6.43 24.29 14.44
N ALA A 18 -6.52 25.39 13.70
CA ALA A 18 -7.40 25.53 12.53
C ALA A 18 -6.66 25.28 11.20
N ASN A 19 -5.45 24.73 11.24
CA ASN A 19 -4.66 24.51 10.04
C ASN A 19 -5.24 23.32 9.26
N PRO A 20 -5.46 23.44 7.93
CA PRO A 20 -5.99 22.35 7.13
C PRO A 20 -5.02 21.16 7.04
N GLU A 21 -3.72 21.40 7.22
CA GLU A 21 -2.68 20.37 7.25
C GLU A 21 -2.09 20.25 8.66
N ILE A 22 -2.08 19.03 9.20
CA ILE A 22 -1.51 18.72 10.51
C ILE A 22 -0.41 17.67 10.32
N LYS A 23 0.83 18.03 10.71
CA LYS A 23 1.96 17.09 10.78
C LYS A 23 2.28 16.77 12.23
N THR A 24 2.38 15.49 12.54
CA THR A 24 2.76 15.05 13.87
C THR A 24 3.53 13.74 13.83
N THR A 25 4.21 13.42 14.92
CA THR A 25 5.03 12.22 15.04
C THR A 25 4.64 11.47 16.30
N LEU A 26 4.36 10.18 16.14
CA LEU A 26 4.11 9.25 17.24
C LEU A 26 5.35 8.39 17.43
N LYS A 27 5.85 8.34 18.68
CA LYS A 27 6.88 7.37 19.06
C LYS A 27 6.21 6.08 19.47
N VAL A 28 6.56 4.98 18.82
CA VAL A 28 6.08 3.64 19.13
C VAL A 28 7.22 2.88 19.79
N ALA A 29 7.07 2.52 21.05
CA ALA A 29 8.07 1.71 21.76
C ALA A 29 7.99 0.26 21.27
N ASN A 30 9.13 -0.33 20.91
CA ASN A 30 9.25 -1.73 20.45
C ASN A 30 8.22 -2.10 19.37
N PRO A 31 8.24 -1.43 18.19
CA PRO A 31 7.24 -1.67 17.15
C PRO A 31 7.37 -3.09 16.59
N GLN A 32 6.23 -3.73 16.35
CA GLN A 32 6.14 -4.93 15.52
C GLN A 32 6.31 -4.50 14.06
N LEU A 33 7.36 -4.99 13.41
CA LEU A 33 7.67 -4.57 12.05
C LEU A 33 6.90 -5.40 11.03
N TRP A 34 6.39 -4.73 10.01
CA TRP A 34 5.80 -5.37 8.85
C TRP A 34 6.90 -5.98 7.96
N SER A 35 6.66 -7.20 7.50
CA SER A 35 7.44 -7.90 6.48
C SER A 35 6.56 -8.89 5.72
N PRO A 36 6.98 -9.40 4.54
CA PRO A 36 6.26 -10.47 3.85
C PRO A 36 6.01 -11.70 4.73
N GLU A 37 6.93 -12.01 5.63
CA GLU A 37 6.87 -13.17 6.53
C GLU A 37 6.03 -12.90 7.78
N SER A 38 5.98 -11.64 8.23
CA SER A 38 5.19 -11.17 9.38
C SER A 38 4.48 -9.86 9.03
N PRO A 39 3.32 -9.92 8.34
CA PRO A 39 2.61 -8.74 7.83
C PRO A 39 1.78 -8.03 8.90
N TYR A 40 2.42 -7.65 10.00
CA TYR A 40 1.76 -7.01 11.14
C TYR A 40 1.23 -5.62 10.78
N LEU A 41 -0.06 -5.36 11.06
CA LEU A 41 -0.70 -4.09 10.74
C LEU A 41 -1.31 -3.43 11.98
N TYR A 42 -0.90 -2.19 12.23
CA TYR A 42 -1.55 -1.32 13.20
C TYR A 42 -2.77 -0.64 12.58
N GLN A 43 -3.57 0.00 13.43
CA GLN A 43 -4.66 0.90 13.02
C GLN A 43 -4.39 2.33 13.49
N VAL A 44 -4.29 3.25 12.55
CA VAL A 44 -4.30 4.69 12.82
C VAL A 44 -5.75 5.13 12.87
N LYS A 45 -6.23 5.47 14.06
CA LYS A 45 -7.55 6.08 14.27
C LYS A 45 -7.40 7.59 14.39
N LEU A 46 -7.87 8.31 13.37
CA LEU A 46 -7.97 9.75 13.35
C LEU A 46 -9.37 10.15 13.85
N THR A 47 -9.43 11.12 14.74
CA THR A 47 -10.71 11.63 15.26
C THR A 47 -10.64 13.14 15.29
N ARG A 48 -11.55 13.77 14.54
CA ARG A 48 -11.70 15.23 14.48
C ARG A 48 -12.78 15.64 15.46
N TYR A 49 -12.48 16.66 16.27
CA TYR A 49 -13.42 17.22 17.23
C TYR A 49 -13.78 18.66 16.84
N GLU A 50 -15.05 19.02 17.05
CA GLU A 50 -15.54 20.40 17.06
C GLU A 50 -16.01 20.73 18.47
N GLY A 51 -15.15 21.42 19.22
CA GLY A 51 -15.32 21.58 20.66
C GLY A 51 -15.28 20.23 21.38
N LYS A 52 -16.39 19.83 22.00
CA LYS A 52 -16.54 18.53 22.69
C LYS A 52 -17.19 17.44 21.84
N LYS A 53 -17.67 17.77 20.63
CA LYS A 53 -18.36 16.82 19.75
C LYS A 53 -17.36 16.18 18.79
N VAL A 54 -17.52 14.87 18.56
CA VAL A 54 -16.82 14.17 17.48
C VAL A 54 -17.47 14.58 16.16
N ALA A 55 -16.70 15.15 15.25
CA ALA A 55 -17.15 15.58 13.94
C ALA A 55 -16.84 14.52 12.86
N ASP A 56 -15.71 13.83 12.96
CA ASP A 56 -15.33 12.77 12.02
C ASP A 56 -14.42 11.73 12.68
N VAL A 57 -14.47 10.49 12.18
CA VAL A 57 -13.59 9.38 12.57
C VAL A 57 -13.16 8.62 11.33
N GLN A 58 -11.86 8.48 11.14
CA GLN A 58 -11.27 7.65 10.09
C GLN A 58 -10.32 6.63 10.69
N THR A 59 -10.31 5.43 10.13
CA THR A 59 -9.42 4.34 10.56
C THR A 59 -8.67 3.82 9.35
N LEU A 60 -7.34 3.82 9.44
CA LEU A 60 -6.45 3.38 8.37
C LEU A 60 -5.54 2.27 8.89
N LYS A 61 -5.35 1.22 8.11
CA LYS A 61 -4.34 0.20 8.40
C LYS A 61 -2.96 0.75 8.08
N THR A 62 -1.95 0.40 8.88
CA THR A 62 -0.58 0.89 8.69
C THR A 62 0.44 -0.13 9.16
N GLY A 63 1.36 -0.50 8.27
CA GLY A 63 2.55 -1.27 8.61
C GLY A 63 3.73 -0.37 8.97
N ILE A 64 4.52 -0.75 9.98
CA ILE A 64 5.77 -0.07 10.34
C ILE A 64 6.93 -0.86 9.75
N ARG A 65 7.70 -0.24 8.85
CA ARG A 65 8.87 -0.85 8.21
C ARG A 65 9.86 0.19 7.73
N THR A 66 11.12 -0.18 7.60
CA THR A 66 12.15 0.62 6.93
C THR A 66 12.53 0.00 5.60
N ILE A 67 12.78 0.83 4.60
CA ILE A 67 13.25 0.41 3.27
C ILE A 67 14.52 1.21 2.98
N ALA A 68 15.55 0.54 2.48
CA ALA A 68 16.75 1.18 1.96
C ALA A 68 17.15 0.53 0.64
N VAL A 69 17.66 1.33 -0.29
CA VAL A 69 18.20 0.86 -1.56
C VAL A 69 19.55 1.51 -1.77
N SER A 70 20.59 0.71 -1.97
CA SER A 70 21.95 1.18 -2.23
C SER A 70 22.63 0.32 -3.29
N LYS A 71 23.70 0.84 -3.88
CA LYS A 71 24.52 0.08 -4.84
C LYS A 71 25.22 -1.10 -4.15
N GLU A 72 25.64 -0.91 -2.91
CA GLU A 72 26.45 -1.83 -2.14
C GLU A 72 25.61 -3.00 -1.60
N TYR A 73 24.42 -2.71 -1.07
CA TYR A 73 23.58 -3.71 -0.38
C TYR A 73 22.30 -4.09 -1.12
N GLY A 74 22.02 -3.45 -2.27
CA GLY A 74 20.78 -3.65 -3.01
C GLY A 74 19.57 -3.19 -2.22
N PHE A 75 18.45 -3.91 -2.35
CA PHE A 75 17.22 -3.65 -1.60
C PHE A 75 17.31 -4.27 -0.19
N GLN A 76 17.01 -3.46 0.82
CA GLN A 76 16.94 -3.85 2.22
C GLN A 76 15.57 -3.52 2.79
N LEU A 77 14.98 -4.48 3.50
CA LEU A 77 13.77 -4.31 4.29
C LEU A 77 14.11 -4.54 5.76
N ASN A 78 13.77 -3.60 6.62
CA ASN A 78 14.08 -3.66 8.06
C ASN A 78 15.57 -3.91 8.34
N GLY A 79 16.45 -3.33 7.52
CA GLY A 79 17.90 -3.48 7.61
C GLY A 79 18.48 -4.77 7.01
N VAL A 80 17.64 -5.68 6.51
CA VAL A 80 18.07 -6.98 5.96
C VAL A 80 18.03 -6.94 4.44
N THR A 81 19.16 -7.24 3.79
CA THR A 81 19.23 -7.41 2.34
C THR A 81 18.39 -8.60 1.88
N ARG A 82 17.56 -8.38 0.87
CA ARG A 82 16.81 -9.46 0.22
C ARG A 82 16.71 -9.24 -1.27
N LYS A 83 16.55 -10.34 -2.02
CA LYS A 83 16.13 -10.30 -3.42
C LYS A 83 14.60 -10.25 -3.46
N LEU A 84 14.07 -9.48 -4.41
CA LEU A 84 12.65 -9.47 -4.71
C LEU A 84 12.33 -10.68 -5.59
N LYS A 85 11.56 -11.62 -5.06
CA LYS A 85 11.03 -12.77 -5.81
C LYS A 85 9.69 -12.35 -6.41
N GLY A 86 9.79 -11.47 -7.41
CA GLY A 86 8.66 -10.75 -7.98
C GLY A 86 7.96 -11.49 -9.12
N VAL A 87 6.65 -11.27 -9.24
CA VAL A 87 5.84 -11.59 -10.42
C VAL A 87 5.14 -10.35 -10.97
N CYS A 88 4.86 -10.33 -12.27
CA CYS A 88 3.98 -9.32 -12.87
C CYS A 88 2.58 -9.92 -12.98
N LEU A 89 1.57 -9.18 -12.54
CA LEU A 89 0.16 -9.58 -12.69
C LEU A 89 -0.62 -8.47 -13.41
N HIS A 90 -1.42 -8.87 -14.39
CA HIS A 90 -2.52 -8.05 -14.87
C HIS A 90 -3.68 -8.05 -13.85
N HIS A 91 -4.63 -7.15 -14.05
CA HIS A 91 -5.71 -6.90 -13.10
C HIS A 91 -6.90 -7.87 -13.23
N ASP A 92 -7.00 -8.62 -14.34
CA ASP A 92 -8.10 -9.54 -14.55
C ASP A 92 -8.02 -10.76 -13.61
N LEU A 93 -9.19 -11.32 -13.32
CA LEU A 93 -9.37 -12.46 -12.44
C LEU A 93 -9.81 -13.69 -13.24
N GLY A 94 -9.25 -13.85 -14.44
CA GLY A 94 -9.51 -14.96 -15.35
C GLY A 94 -10.99 -15.00 -15.78
N PRO A 95 -11.74 -16.09 -15.51
CA PRO A 95 -13.15 -16.21 -15.90
C PRO A 95 -14.08 -15.11 -15.36
N LEU A 96 -13.67 -14.40 -14.30
CA LEU A 96 -14.44 -13.28 -13.73
C LEU A 96 -14.23 -11.96 -14.49
N GLY A 97 -13.26 -11.91 -15.42
CA GLY A 97 -12.85 -10.68 -16.09
C GLY A 97 -12.28 -9.66 -15.12
N ALA A 98 -12.57 -8.37 -15.36
CA ALA A 98 -12.05 -7.25 -14.57
C ALA A 98 -12.93 -6.87 -13.37
N ALA A 99 -14.05 -7.56 -13.14
CA ALA A 99 -14.91 -7.30 -11.98
C ALA A 99 -14.16 -7.72 -10.72
N GLU A 100 -13.84 -6.74 -9.87
CA GLU A 100 -13.05 -6.99 -8.67
C GLU A 100 -13.74 -7.99 -7.73
N ASN A 101 -13.00 -8.99 -7.29
CA ASN A 101 -13.48 -10.02 -6.39
C ASN A 101 -12.44 -10.35 -5.32
N LYS A 102 -12.79 -10.06 -4.07
CA LYS A 102 -11.92 -10.24 -2.90
C LYS A 102 -11.39 -11.68 -2.76
N ALA A 103 -12.25 -12.68 -2.94
CA ALA A 103 -11.87 -14.08 -2.76
C ALA A 103 -10.90 -14.53 -3.85
N ALA A 104 -11.14 -14.11 -5.10
CA ALA A 104 -10.24 -14.41 -6.22
C ALA A 104 -8.87 -13.73 -6.06
N LEU A 105 -8.82 -12.46 -5.62
CA LEU A 105 -7.57 -11.76 -5.30
C LEU A 105 -6.81 -12.44 -4.16
N ILE A 106 -7.49 -12.79 -3.06
CA ILE A 106 -6.87 -13.53 -1.95
C ILE A 106 -6.27 -14.84 -2.46
N ARG A 107 -7.01 -15.59 -3.26
CA ARG A 107 -6.52 -16.84 -3.87
C ARG A 107 -5.27 -16.58 -4.71
N GLN A 108 -5.31 -15.61 -5.63
CA GLN A 108 -4.19 -15.31 -6.51
C GLN A 108 -2.93 -14.93 -5.72
N ILE A 109 -3.05 -14.01 -4.75
CA ILE A 109 -1.92 -13.57 -3.92
C ILE A 109 -1.35 -14.74 -3.10
N LYS A 110 -2.21 -15.57 -2.49
CA LYS A 110 -1.76 -16.75 -1.72
C LYS A 110 -1.04 -17.77 -2.60
N THR A 111 -1.57 -18.07 -3.80
CA THR A 111 -0.91 -18.98 -4.73
C THR A 111 0.48 -18.46 -5.14
N MET A 112 0.65 -17.15 -5.33
CA MET A 112 1.98 -16.58 -5.60
C MET A 112 2.91 -16.72 -4.39
N LYS A 113 2.41 -16.51 -3.16
CA LYS A 113 3.22 -16.73 -1.94
C LYS A 113 3.63 -18.18 -1.77
N GLU A 114 2.72 -19.13 -2.03
CA GLU A 114 2.99 -20.57 -1.98
C GLU A 114 4.06 -20.98 -3.00
N MET A 115 4.10 -20.32 -4.16
CA MET A 115 5.17 -20.47 -5.15
C MET A 115 6.52 -19.91 -4.67
N GLY A 116 6.53 -19.11 -3.61
CA GLY A 116 7.72 -18.49 -3.02
C GLY A 116 7.92 -17.01 -3.38
N CYS A 117 6.92 -16.36 -3.97
CA CYS A 117 6.97 -14.93 -4.28
C CYS A 117 6.75 -14.06 -3.04
N ASP A 118 7.44 -12.92 -3.02
CA ASP A 118 7.33 -11.91 -1.96
C ASP A 118 7.03 -10.50 -2.49
N ALA A 119 6.95 -10.34 -3.81
CA ALA A 119 6.63 -9.09 -4.47
C ALA A 119 5.72 -9.26 -5.70
N ILE A 120 4.90 -8.25 -5.96
CA ILE A 120 4.07 -8.11 -7.17
C ILE A 120 4.40 -6.78 -7.84
N ARG A 121 4.56 -6.78 -9.16
CA ARG A 121 4.49 -5.58 -9.99
C ARG A 121 3.13 -5.51 -10.67
N THR A 122 2.44 -4.37 -10.54
CA THR A 122 1.08 -4.16 -11.09
C THR A 122 1.14 -3.76 -12.56
N ALA A 123 1.51 -4.73 -13.40
CA ALA A 123 1.74 -4.51 -14.82
C ALA A 123 0.42 -4.20 -15.56
N HIS A 124 0.22 -3.03 -16.16
CA HIS A 124 1.05 -1.82 -16.20
C HIS A 124 0.17 -0.61 -15.87
N ASN A 125 -0.54 -0.72 -14.75
CA ASN A 125 -1.59 0.20 -14.36
C ASN A 125 -1.75 0.25 -12.84
N MET A 126 -2.37 1.33 -12.38
CA MET A 126 -2.68 1.50 -10.98
C MET A 126 -3.52 0.31 -10.48
N PRO A 127 -3.13 -0.33 -9.37
CA PRO A 127 -3.92 -1.38 -8.75
C PRO A 127 -5.16 -0.80 -8.08
N SER A 128 -6.13 -1.66 -7.79
CA SER A 128 -7.26 -1.29 -6.95
C SER A 128 -6.84 -1.14 -5.48
N THR A 129 -7.59 -0.35 -4.72
CA THR A 129 -7.40 -0.22 -3.27
C THR A 129 -7.52 -1.57 -2.56
N MET A 130 -8.48 -2.42 -2.97
CA MET A 130 -8.66 -3.73 -2.35
C MET A 130 -7.47 -4.67 -2.64
N GLN A 131 -6.87 -4.64 -3.84
CA GLN A 131 -5.65 -5.41 -4.10
C GLN A 131 -4.50 -4.95 -3.19
N MET A 132 -4.32 -3.65 -3.00
CA MET A 132 -3.28 -3.09 -2.11
C MET A 132 -3.51 -3.50 -0.65
N GLU A 133 -4.73 -3.37 -0.13
CA GLU A 133 -5.06 -3.77 1.24
C GLU A 133 -4.85 -5.28 1.49
N LEU A 134 -5.13 -6.09 0.47
CA LEU A 134 -4.89 -7.54 0.52
C LEU A 134 -3.40 -7.85 0.48
N CYS A 135 -2.60 -7.16 -0.34
CA CYS A 135 -1.15 -7.30 -0.34
C CYS A 135 -0.54 -6.92 1.01
N ASP A 136 -0.97 -5.82 1.62
CA ASP A 136 -0.54 -5.40 2.96
C ASP A 136 -0.86 -6.49 4.00
N SER A 137 -2.10 -7.01 3.98
CA SER A 137 -2.59 -7.98 4.96
C SER A 137 -2.00 -9.38 4.76
N LEU A 138 -1.70 -9.76 3.52
CA LEU A 138 -1.14 -11.08 3.19
C LEU A 138 0.39 -11.07 3.18
N GLY A 139 1.05 -9.92 3.34
CA GLY A 139 2.50 -9.79 3.32
C GLY A 139 3.08 -9.95 1.92
N MET A 140 2.69 -9.07 1.02
CA MET A 140 3.20 -9.00 -0.35
C MET A 140 3.70 -7.59 -0.62
N MET A 141 4.97 -7.44 -1.00
CA MET A 141 5.50 -6.15 -1.43
C MET A 141 4.92 -5.79 -2.80
N VAL A 142 4.72 -4.50 -3.07
CA VAL A 142 4.13 -4.06 -4.34
C VAL A 142 4.99 -2.99 -4.98
N MET A 143 5.31 -3.18 -6.26
CA MET A 143 5.74 -2.13 -7.17
C MET A 143 4.51 -1.68 -7.96
N ALA A 144 3.86 -0.62 -7.47
CA ALA A 144 2.72 -0.02 -8.16
C ALA A 144 3.23 0.77 -9.38
N GLU A 145 2.70 0.45 -10.55
CA GLU A 145 3.08 1.07 -11.82
C GLU A 145 1.92 1.87 -12.38
N SER A 146 2.16 3.14 -12.77
CA SER A 146 1.07 4.03 -13.20
C SER A 146 0.70 3.89 -14.67
N PHE A 147 1.69 3.81 -15.57
CA PHE A 147 1.46 3.96 -17.01
C PHE A 147 2.23 2.94 -17.87
N ASP A 148 1.54 2.35 -18.85
CA ASP A 148 2.17 1.53 -19.90
C ASP A 148 2.84 2.38 -21.00
N MET A 149 2.42 3.64 -21.17
CA MET A 149 3.00 4.56 -22.17
C MET A 149 2.90 6.02 -21.72
N TRP A 150 3.87 6.82 -22.17
CA TRP A 150 3.87 8.27 -21.98
C TRP A 150 3.39 8.98 -23.26
N ILE A 151 4.13 9.94 -23.79
CA ILE A 151 3.75 10.71 -24.98
C ILE A 151 3.86 9.92 -26.30
N TYR A 152 4.59 8.81 -26.31
CA TYR A 152 4.76 7.97 -27.51
C TYR A 152 3.76 6.81 -27.49
N PRO A 153 2.84 6.73 -28.47
CA PRO A 153 1.75 5.76 -28.43
C PRO A 153 2.26 4.35 -28.77
N LYS A 154 1.87 3.36 -27.96
CA LYS A 154 1.99 1.93 -28.30
C LYS A 154 0.77 1.42 -29.09
N CYS A 155 -0.40 2.02 -28.89
CA CYS A 155 -1.64 1.67 -29.58
C CYS A 155 -2.46 2.91 -29.97
N LYS A 156 -3.34 2.76 -30.98
CA LYS A 156 -4.08 3.86 -31.62
C LYS A 156 -4.88 4.72 -30.63
N ASN A 157 -5.43 4.11 -29.58
CA ASN A 157 -6.28 4.77 -28.58
C ASN A 157 -5.71 4.66 -27.16
N GLY A 158 -4.39 4.54 -27.03
CA GLY A 158 -3.72 4.43 -25.75
C GLY A 158 -3.64 5.75 -24.97
N TYR A 159 -3.12 5.65 -23.75
CA TYR A 159 -3.05 6.77 -22.81
C TYR A 159 -2.15 7.94 -23.28
N ALA A 160 -1.29 7.73 -24.28
CA ALA A 160 -0.48 8.79 -24.89
C ALA A 160 -1.30 10.00 -25.39
N LYS A 161 -2.56 9.79 -25.75
CA LYS A 161 -3.50 10.86 -26.13
C LYS A 161 -3.80 11.83 -24.98
N PHE A 162 -3.74 11.33 -23.74
CA PHE A 162 -4.15 12.04 -22.53
C PHE A 162 -2.95 12.43 -21.66
N PHE A 163 -1.80 11.78 -21.85
CA PHE A 163 -0.64 11.86 -20.96
C PHE A 163 -0.22 13.30 -20.61
N LYS A 164 -0.14 14.20 -21.60
CA LYS A 164 0.28 15.59 -21.36
C LYS A 164 -0.67 16.38 -20.46
N GLU A 165 -1.95 16.03 -20.41
CA GLU A 165 -2.97 16.75 -19.64
C GLU A 165 -3.30 16.05 -18.31
N TRP A 166 -3.18 14.73 -18.26
CA TRP A 166 -3.71 13.91 -17.17
C TRP A 166 -2.67 13.23 -16.28
N SER A 167 -1.41 13.08 -16.73
CA SER A 167 -0.41 12.28 -16.00
C SER A 167 -0.16 12.75 -14.57
N ASP A 168 -0.08 14.05 -14.32
CA ASP A 168 0.12 14.60 -12.98
C ASP A 168 -1.11 14.42 -12.06
N LYS A 169 -2.31 14.25 -12.62
CA LYS A 169 -3.56 14.08 -11.86
C LYS A 169 -3.84 12.62 -11.50
N ASP A 170 -3.31 11.71 -12.31
CA ASP A 170 -3.53 10.27 -12.19
C ASP A 170 -2.46 9.58 -11.31
N ILE A 171 -1.58 10.36 -10.65
CA ILE A 171 -0.57 9.92 -9.68
C ILE A 171 -0.96 10.33 -8.25
#